data_AF-A0A938DZG1-F1
#
_entry.id   AF-A0A938DZG1-F1
#
_cell.length_a   1.000
_cell.length_b   1.000
_cell.length_c   1.000
_cell.angle_alpha   90.00
_cell.angle_beta   90.00
_cell.angle_gamma   90.00
#
_symmetry.space_group_name_H-M   'P 1'
#
loop_
_entity.id
_entity.type
_entity.pdbx_description
1 polymer ?
#
loop_
_entity_poly.entity_id
_entity_poly.type
_entity_poly.pdbx_seq_one_letter_code
_entity_poly.pdbx_strand_id
1 'polypeptide(L)'
;GMGSRDKNFYNQLMARMGFEQAAAEIQDKYLAKDYAGAAEAVPLEFLDRTSLLGPPDRVRDRLAAYQESGVTTLTVASYAGTLDERVASLRLMSDALESSGLAD
;
A
#
# COMPACT_ATOMS: atom_id res chain seq x y z
N GLY A 1 -9.66 -2.85 12.70
CA GLY A 1 -9.65 -1.96 13.89
C GLY A 1 -8.25 -1.93 14.49
N MET A 2 -7.92 -0.89 15.26
CA MET A 2 -6.54 -0.61 15.71
C MET A 2 -6.00 -1.55 16.82
N GLY A 3 -6.79 -2.51 17.31
CA GLY A 3 -6.37 -3.41 18.40
C GLY A 3 -6.12 -2.67 19.72
N SER A 4 -5.46 -3.32 20.68
CA SER A 4 -4.92 -2.62 21.85
C SER A 4 -3.63 -1.89 21.47
N ARG A 5 -3.24 -0.88 22.28
CA ARG A 5 -2.03 -0.08 22.04
C ARG A 5 -0.79 -0.96 21.78
N ASP A 6 -0.62 -1.98 22.61
CA ASP A 6 0.56 -2.86 22.55
C ASP A 6 0.43 -4.01 21.53
N LYS A 7 -0.76 -4.24 20.97
CA LYS A 7 -1.03 -5.37 20.06
C LYS A 7 -1.67 -4.89 18.76
N ASN A 8 -0.88 -4.17 17.98
CA ASN A 8 -1.22 -3.84 16.60
C ASN A 8 -0.06 -4.22 15.66
N PHE A 9 -0.28 -5.26 14.86
CA PHE A 9 0.72 -5.77 13.92
C PHE A 9 1.07 -4.77 12.81
N TYR A 10 0.09 -4.05 12.27
CA TYR A 10 0.33 -3.07 11.19
C TYR A 10 1.07 -1.83 11.66
N ASN A 11 0.77 -1.38 12.88
CA ASN A 11 1.52 -0.29 13.53
C ASN A 11 2.98 -0.68 13.77
N GLN A 12 3.21 -1.89 14.31
CA GLN A 12 4.56 -2.42 14.51
C GLN A 12 5.30 -2.61 13.18
N LEU A 13 4.62 -3.05 12.12
CA LEU A 13 5.19 -3.15 10.78
C LEU A 13 5.63 -1.78 10.26
N MET A 14 4.78 -0.76 10.38
CA MET A 14 5.10 0.61 10.00
C MET A 14 6.33 1.14 10.76
N ALA A 15 6.42 0.87 12.06
CA ALA A 15 7.60 1.22 12.85
C ALA A 15 8.88 0.51 12.36
N ARG A 16 8.81 -0.80 12.08
CA ARG A 16 9.94 -1.58 11.51
C ARG A 16 10.36 -1.09 10.13
N MET A 17 9.47 -0.45 9.39
CA MET A 17 9.77 0.18 8.10
C MET A 17 10.44 1.56 8.23
N GLY A 18 10.65 2.04 9.46
CA GLY A 18 11.33 3.30 9.78
C GLY A 18 10.40 4.45 10.17
N PHE A 19 9.09 4.21 10.28
CA PHE A 19 8.08 5.25 10.52
C PHE A 19 7.54 5.24 11.96
N GLU A 20 8.40 5.02 12.95
CA GLU A 20 8.00 4.84 14.36
C GLU A 20 7.19 6.02 14.92
N GLN A 21 7.63 7.25 14.66
CA GLN A 21 6.93 8.45 15.15
C GLN A 21 5.54 8.59 14.55
N ALA A 22 5.42 8.45 13.22
CA ALA A 22 4.14 8.51 12.54
C ALA A 22 3.21 7.37 12.97
N ALA A 23 3.75 6.15 13.18
CA ALA A 23 2.98 5.04 13.70
C ALA A 23 2.37 5.37 15.09
N ALA A 24 3.14 5.96 16.00
CA ALA A 24 2.63 6.38 17.31
C ALA A 24 1.54 7.46 17.17
N GLU A 25 1.76 8.50 16.36
CA GLU A 25 0.80 9.59 16.14
C GLU A 25 -0.53 9.08 15.58
N ILE A 26 -0.49 8.24 14.55
CA ILE A 26 -1.69 7.64 13.94
C ILE A 26 -2.47 6.86 14.99
N GLN A 27 -1.78 6.08 15.83
CA GLN A 27 -2.43 5.27 16.87
C GLN A 27 -3.08 6.16 17.94
N ASP A 28 -2.40 7.22 18.39
CA ASP A 28 -2.93 8.18 19.37
C ASP A 28 -4.21 8.85 18.87
N LYS A 29 -4.18 9.39 17.64
CA LYS A 29 -5.35 10.02 17.03
C LYS A 29 -6.50 9.05 16.83
N TYR A 30 -6.22 7.83 16.35
CA TYR A 30 -7.25 6.81 16.15
C TYR A 30 -7.91 6.40 17.48
N LEU A 31 -7.14 6.21 18.55
CA LEU A 31 -7.67 5.88 19.88
C LEU A 31 -8.47 7.03 20.50
N ALA A 32 -8.12 8.28 20.17
CA ALA A 32 -8.91 9.46 20.49
C ALA A 32 -10.17 9.63 19.61
N LYS A 33 -10.41 8.70 18.67
CA LYS A 33 -11.50 8.74 17.67
C LYS A 33 -11.38 9.89 16.66
N ASP A 34 -10.22 10.51 16.56
CA ASP A 34 -9.90 11.45 15.50
C ASP A 34 -9.41 10.68 14.25
N TYR A 35 -10.37 10.12 13.52
CA TYR A 35 -10.05 9.31 12.34
C TYR A 35 -9.52 10.15 11.17
N ALA A 36 -9.95 11.40 11.06
CA ALA A 36 -9.48 12.30 10.01
C ALA A 36 -8.01 12.66 10.26
N GLY A 37 -7.66 13.11 11.47
CA GLY A 37 -6.29 13.41 11.81
C GLY A 37 -5.38 12.17 11.78
N ALA A 38 -5.90 10.99 12.11
CA ALA A 38 -5.17 9.73 11.97
C ALA A 38 -4.86 9.39 10.50
N ALA A 39 -5.80 9.64 9.58
CA ALA A 39 -5.58 9.45 8.15
C ALA A 39 -4.57 10.46 7.58
N GLU A 40 -4.65 11.73 8.01
CA GLU A 40 -3.71 12.79 7.61
C GLU A 40 -2.29 12.54 8.12
N ALA A 41 -2.14 11.87 9.27
CA ALA A 41 -0.83 11.53 9.84
C ALA A 41 -0.10 10.41 9.08
N VAL A 42 -0.73 9.76 8.10
CA VAL A 42 -0.08 8.72 7.29
C VAL A 42 0.93 9.36 6.32
N PRO A 43 2.24 9.05 6.44
CA PRO A 43 3.24 9.65 5.56
C PRO A 43 3.05 9.22 4.10
N LEU A 44 3.19 10.16 3.17
CA LEU A 44 3.13 9.86 1.73
C LEU A 44 4.17 8.82 1.30
N GLU A 45 5.38 8.88 1.85
CA GLU A 45 6.44 7.90 1.56
C GLU A 45 6.04 6.48 2.01
N PHE A 46 5.33 6.35 3.13
CA PHE A 46 4.83 5.05 3.58
C PHE A 46 3.79 4.49 2.59
N LEU A 47 2.88 5.33 2.10
CA LEU A 47 1.90 4.95 1.08
C LEU A 47 2.60 4.52 -0.22
N ASP A 48 3.58 5.30 -0.67
CA ASP A 48 4.33 5.04 -1.89
C ASP A 48 5.14 3.73 -1.83
N ARG A 49 5.74 3.43 -0.68
CA ARG A 49 6.51 2.19 -0.46
C ARG A 49 5.64 0.93 -0.34
N THR A 50 4.39 1.07 0.10
CA THR A 50 3.51 -0.07 0.43
C THR A 50 2.42 -0.32 -0.60
N SER A 51 2.24 0.58 -1.57
CA SER A 51 1.19 0.50 -2.58
C SER A 51 1.76 0.58 -4.00
N LEU A 52 0.97 0.12 -4.98
CA LEU A 52 1.21 0.34 -6.40
C LEU A 52 0.42 1.57 -6.84
N LEU A 53 1.07 2.74 -6.79
CA LEU A 53 0.46 4.03 -7.07
C LEU A 53 1.18 4.74 -8.23
N GLY A 54 0.39 5.45 -9.04
CA GLY A 54 0.90 6.31 -10.11
C GLY A 54 0.75 5.73 -11.51
N PRO A 55 1.51 6.26 -12.49
CA PRO A 55 1.40 5.87 -13.90
C PRO A 55 1.79 4.41 -14.15
N PRO A 56 1.30 3.78 -15.23
CA PRO A 56 1.61 2.38 -15.56
C PRO A 56 3.10 2.04 -15.62
N ASP A 57 3.94 2.94 -16.18
CA ASP A 57 5.39 2.73 -16.23
C ASP A 57 6.02 2.59 -14.84
N ARG A 58 5.58 3.41 -13.89
CA ARG A 58 6.04 3.32 -12.50
C ARG A 58 5.60 2.00 -11.85
N VAL A 59 4.36 1.59 -12.12
CA VAL A 59 3.82 0.34 -11.60
C VAL A 59 4.62 -0.85 -12.15
N ARG A 60 4.91 -0.88 -13.45
CA ARG A 60 5.77 -1.89 -14.09
C ARG A 60 7.14 -2.00 -13.40
N ASP A 61 7.83 -0.87 -13.20
CA ASP A 61 9.14 -0.86 -12.56
C ASP A 61 9.08 -1.37 -11.10
N ARG A 62 7.96 -1.11 -10.41
CA ARG A 62 7.71 -1.64 -9.06
C ARG A 62 7.48 -3.15 -9.04
N LEU A 63 6.88 -3.73 -10.08
CA LEU A 63 6.72 -5.20 -10.18
C LEU A 63 8.09 -5.89 -10.20
N ALA A 64 9.07 -5.34 -10.93
CA ALA A 64 10.44 -5.85 -10.93
C ALA A 64 11.07 -5.80 -9.53
N ALA A 65 10.93 -4.68 -8.82
CA ALA A 65 11.43 -4.57 -7.44
C ALA A 65 10.81 -5.61 -6.49
N TYR A 66 9.52 -5.94 -6.65
CA TYR A 66 8.89 -7.02 -5.89
C TYR A 66 9.48 -8.39 -6.25
N GLN A 67 9.67 -8.68 -7.53
CA GLN A 67 10.27 -9.93 -7.98
C GLN A 67 11.72 -10.09 -7.47
N GLU A 68 12.52 -9.03 -7.52
CA GLU A 68 13.90 -9.01 -6.99
C GLU A 68 13.94 -9.27 -5.47
N SER A 69 12.86 -8.92 -4.74
CA SER A 69 12.70 -9.24 -3.32
C SER A 69 12.23 -10.68 -3.05
N GLY A 70 12.06 -11.50 -4.09
CA GLY A 70 11.65 -12.91 -4.01
C GLY A 70 10.13 -13.13 -4.02
N VAL A 71 9.33 -12.10 -4.33
CA VAL A 71 7.87 -12.26 -4.45
C VAL A 71 7.55 -12.99 -5.76
N THR A 72 6.80 -14.08 -5.67
CA THR A 72 6.36 -14.87 -6.84
C THR A 72 4.89 -14.65 -7.20
N THR A 73 4.12 -14.00 -6.33
CA THR A 73 2.67 -13.81 -6.54
C THR A 73 2.24 -12.51 -5.89
N LEU A 74 1.56 -11.67 -6.68
CA LEU A 74 0.95 -10.42 -6.21
C LEU A 74 -0.56 -10.52 -6.28
N THR A 75 -1.23 -10.10 -5.22
CA THR A 75 -2.69 -9.92 -5.22
C THR A 75 -3.00 -8.45 -5.47
N VAL A 76 -3.85 -8.16 -6.46
CA VAL A 76 -4.29 -6.80 -6.77
C VAL A 76 -5.62 -6.54 -6.09
N ALA A 77 -5.65 -5.55 -5.20
CA ALA A 77 -6.88 -5.01 -4.64
C ALA A 77 -7.15 -3.62 -5.23
N SER A 78 -8.25 -3.48 -5.99
CA SER A 78 -8.70 -2.18 -6.50
C SER A 78 -9.71 -1.55 -5.57
N TYR A 79 -9.52 -0.27 -5.27
CA TYR A 79 -10.40 0.55 -4.42
C TYR A 79 -11.15 1.64 -5.21
N ALA A 80 -11.17 1.56 -6.56
CA ALA A 80 -11.82 2.56 -7.40
C ALA A 80 -13.35 2.62 -7.18
N GLY A 81 -13.98 3.77 -7.45
CA GLY A 81 -15.37 4.03 -7.05
C GLY A 81 -16.38 3.14 -7.78
N THR A 82 -16.22 2.98 -9.09
CA THR A 82 -17.16 2.28 -9.96
C THR A 82 -16.64 0.92 -10.42
N LEU A 83 -17.53 0.06 -10.92
CA LEU A 83 -17.14 -1.22 -11.51
C LEU A 83 -16.22 -1.04 -12.71
N ASP A 84 -16.53 -0.09 -13.60
CA ASP A 84 -15.75 0.17 -14.81
C ASP A 84 -14.33 0.60 -14.49
N GLU A 85 -14.14 1.47 -13.49
CA GLU A 85 -12.81 1.87 -13.03
C GLU A 85 -12.04 0.72 -12.37
N ARG A 86 -12.72 -0.17 -11.63
CA ARG A 86 -12.10 -1.38 -11.06
C ARG A 86 -11.63 -2.34 -12.16
N VAL A 87 -12.47 -2.56 -13.17
CA VAL A 87 -12.11 -3.38 -14.35
C VAL A 87 -10.95 -2.74 -15.11
N ALA A 88 -10.97 -1.42 -15.31
CA ALA A 88 -9.87 -0.69 -15.94
C ALA A 88 -8.57 -0.83 -15.13
N SER A 89 -8.63 -0.74 -13.80
CA SER A 89 -7.46 -0.95 -12.92
C SER A 89 -6.86 -2.34 -13.09
N LEU A 90 -7.70 -3.38 -13.19
CA LEU A 90 -7.24 -4.75 -13.39
C LEU A 90 -6.59 -4.94 -14.78
N ARG A 91 -7.16 -4.34 -15.83
CA ARG A 91 -6.55 -4.35 -17.17
C ARG A 91 -5.19 -3.68 -17.18
N LEU A 92 -5.07 -2.50 -16.58
CA LEU A 92 -3.80 -1.79 -16.45
C LEU A 92 -2.74 -2.62 -15.72
N MET A 93 -3.13 -3.36 -14.67
CA MET A 93 -2.21 -4.27 -13.98
C MET A 93 -1.80 -5.47 -14.84
N SER A 94 -2.71 -6.00 -15.66
CA SER A 94 -2.39 -7.06 -16.63
C SER A 94 -1.37 -6.58 -17.66
N ASP A 95 -1.64 -5.43 -18.27
CA ASP A 95 -0.76 -4.82 -19.29
C ASP A 95 0.62 -4.49 -18.70
N ALA A 96 0.66 -3.99 -17.45
CA ALA A 96 1.91 -3.73 -16.74
C ALA A 96 2.71 -5.01 -16.47
N LEU A 97 2.04 -6.11 -16.12
CA LEU A 97 2.70 -7.41 -15.94
C LEU A 97 3.26 -7.95 -17.25
N GLU A 98 2.47 -7.93 -18.32
CA GLU A 98 2.91 -8.37 -19.66
C GLU A 98 4.12 -7.56 -20.16
N SER A 99 4.04 -6.23 -20.06
CA SER A 99 5.12 -5.33 -20.50
C SER A 99 6.35 -5.36 -19.60
N SER A 100 6.25 -5.88 -18.36
CA SER A 100 7.41 -6.06 -17.47
C SER A 100 8.32 -7.23 -17.87
N GLY A 101 7.83 -8.16 -18.71
CA GLY A 101 8.54 -9.40 -19.03
C GLY A 101 8.55 -10.42 -17.88
N LEU A 102 7.74 -10.19 -16.83
CA LEU A 102 7.57 -11.08 -15.68
C LEU A 102 6.35 -12.00 -15.79
N ALA A 103 5.57 -11.88 -16.87
CA ALA A 103 4.48 -12.80 -17.17
C ALA A 103 5.05 -14.16 -17.61
N ASP A 104 4.55 -15.24 -17.01
CA ASP A 104 4.89 -16.63 -17.36
C ASP A 104 4.46 -17.02 -18.80
#